data_AF-A0A0X3TPE7-F1
#
_entry.id   AF-A0A0X3TPE7-F1
#
_cell.length_a   1.000
_cell.length_b   1.000
_cell.length_c   1.000
_cell.angle_alpha   90.00
_cell.angle_beta   90.00
_cell.angle_gamma   90.00
#
_symmetry.space_group_name_H-M   'P 1'
#
loop_
_entity.id
_entity.type
_entity.pdbx_description
1 polymer ?
#
loop_
_entity_poly.entity_id
_entity_poly.type
_entity_poly.pdbx_seq_one_letter_code
_entity_poly.pdbx_strand_id
1 'polypeptide(L)' 'MPRYNDMFELSVADMDLIETALRDTAASLSLGVLEETEENRTEREDRLRQVHELLGKLHDQKVFYRPKDGVYLGG' A
#
# COMPACT_ATOMS: atom_id res chain seq x y z
N MET A 1 -6.55 1.37 -30.32
CA MET A 1 -5.69 1.58 -29.13
C MET A 1 -5.54 0.25 -28.42
N PRO A 2 -4.34 -0.12 -27.93
CA PRO A 2 -4.19 -1.30 -27.08
C PRO A 2 -5.08 -1.15 -25.84
N ARG A 3 -5.82 -2.21 -25.49
CA ARG A 3 -6.65 -2.25 -24.29
C ARG A 3 -5.88 -2.99 -23.20
N TYR A 4 -5.84 -2.44 -21.99
CA TYR A 4 -5.22 -3.12 -20.86
C TYR A 4 -6.01 -4.38 -20.50
N ASN A 5 -5.30 -5.42 -20.07
CA ASN A 5 -5.91 -6.60 -19.50
C ASN A 5 -6.38 -6.27 -18.08
N ASP A 6 -7.68 -6.40 -17.82
CA ASP A 6 -8.30 -6.19 -16.52
C ASP A 6 -8.21 -7.45 -15.63
N MET A 7 -7.90 -8.60 -16.23
CA MET A 7 -7.68 -9.86 -15.53
C MET A 7 -6.18 -10.10 -15.36
N PHE A 8 -5.66 -9.82 -14.16
CA PHE A 8 -4.29 -10.13 -13.80
C PHE A 8 -4.26 -11.23 -12.73
N GLU A 9 -3.36 -12.20 -12.90
CA GLU A 9 -3.11 -13.26 -11.93
C GLU A 9 -1.92 -12.85 -11.07
N LEU A 10 -2.13 -12.71 -9.77
CA LEU A 10 -1.07 -12.46 -8.79
C LEU A 10 -1.09 -13.58 -7.76
N SER A 11 0.06 -14.20 -7.52
CA SER A 11 0.19 -15.15 -6.44
C SER A 11 0.25 -14.44 -5.09
N VAL A 12 0.04 -15.18 -3.99
CA VAL A 12 0.20 -14.64 -2.63
C VAL A 12 1.62 -14.08 -2.43
N ALA A 13 2.64 -14.72 -2.99
CA ALA A 13 4.02 -14.25 -2.90
C ALA A 13 4.24 -12.93 -3.66
N ASP A 14 3.59 -12.76 -4.81
CA ASP A 14 3.64 -11.49 -5.56
C ASP A 14 2.96 -10.38 -4.77
N MET A 15 1.83 -10.68 -4.13
CA MET A 15 1.12 -9.72 -3.26
C MET A 15 1.97 -9.29 -2.07
N ASP A 16 2.62 -10.24 -1.39
CA ASP A 16 3.50 -9.94 -0.25
C ASP A 16 4.71 -9.10 -0.68
N LEU A 17 5.30 -9.39 -1.84
CA LEU A 17 6.39 -8.62 -2.41
C LEU A 17 5.95 -7.18 -2.73
N ILE A 18 4.78 -7.02 -3.36
CA ILE A 18 4.20 -5.70 -3.67
C ILE A 18 3.95 -4.91 -2.38
N GLU A 19 3.33 -5.53 -1.37
CA GLU A 19 3.07 -4.87 -0.09
C GLU A 19 4.35 -4.45 0.62
N THR A 20 5.38 -5.30 0.61
CA THR A 20 6.68 -4.99 1.21
C THR A 20 7.31 -3.79 0.52
N ALA A 21 7.35 -3.79 -0.82
CA ALA A 21 7.89 -2.67 -1.60
C ALA A 21 7.12 -1.35 -1.37
N LEU A 22 5.79 -1.44 -1.25
CA LEU A 22 4.96 -0.28 -0.93
C LEU A 22 5.22 0.25 0.48
N ARG A 23 5.40 -0.62 1.47
CA ARG A 23 5.76 -0.22 2.85
C ARG A 23 7.12 0.46 2.91
N ASP A 24 8.11 -0.08 2.21
CA ASP A 24 9.45 0.53 2.11
C ASP A 24 9.40 1.89 1.44
N THR A 25 8.58 2.01 0.38
CA THR A 25 8.35 3.29 -0.31
C THR A 25 7.67 4.30 0.63
N ALA A 26 6.65 3.90 1.38
CA ALA A 26 5.99 4.76 2.35
C ALA A 26 6.98 5.23 3.44
N ALA A 27 7.83 4.33 3.94
CA ALA A 27 8.87 4.67 4.91
C ALA A 27 9.86 5.69 4.34
N SER A 28 10.30 5.50 3.11
CA SER A 28 11.20 6.44 2.42
C SER A 28 10.56 7.80 2.18
N LEU A 29 9.28 7.86 1.78
CA LEU A 29 8.56 9.13 1.55
C LEU A 29 8.21 9.85 2.85
N SER A 30 8.07 9.11 3.94
CA SER A 30 7.83 9.68 5.28
C SER A 30 9.08 10.35 5.83
N LEU A 31 10.27 9.92 5.42
CA LEU A 31 11.51 10.60 5.72
C LEU A 31 11.62 11.84 4.81
N GLY A 32 11.13 12.98 5.31
CA GLY A 32 11.21 14.25 4.58
C GLY A 32 12.65 14.61 4.21
N VAL A 33 12.81 15.34 3.11
CA VAL A 33 14.12 15.81 2.65
C VAL A 33 14.39 17.20 3.25
N LEU A 34 15.59 17.37 3.82
CA LEU A 34 16.04 18.69 4.28
C LEU A 34 16.15 19.63 3.08
N GLU A 35 15.61 20.84 3.21
CA GLU A 35 15.59 21.86 2.16
C GLU A 35 14.75 21.50 0.91
N GLU A 36 13.71 20.67 1.04
CA GLU A 36 12.73 20.46 -0.03
C GLU A 36 11.94 21.75 -0.34
N THR A 37 11.64 21.98 -1.63
CA THR A 37 10.70 23.03 -2.05
C THR A 37 9.29 22.65 -1.61
N GLU A 38 8.40 23.64 -1.44
CA GLU A 38 7.00 23.38 -1.08
C GLU A 38 6.27 22.54 -2.14
N GLU A 39 6.64 22.68 -3.41
CA GLU A 39 6.14 21.85 -4.51
C GLU A 39 6.57 20.39 -4.34
N ASN A 40 7.87 20.14 -4.12
CA ASN A 40 8.40 18.80 -3.90
C ASN A 40 7.80 18.14 -2.63
N ARG A 41 7.58 18.93 -1.57
CA ARG A 41 6.89 18.46 -0.36
C ARG A 41 5.48 17.99 -0.68
N THR A 42 4.73 18.81 -1.41
CA THR A 42 3.33 18.51 -1.77
C THR A 42 3.26 17.24 -2.60
N GLU A 43 4.13 17.09 -3.61
CA GLU A 43 4.19 15.89 -4.44
C GLU A 43 4.57 14.63 -3.63
N ARG A 44 5.51 14.76 -2.69
CA ARG A 44 5.92 13.68 -1.78
C ARG A 44 4.75 13.23 -0.90
N GLU A 45 4.01 14.16 -0.33
CA GLU A 45 2.84 13.89 0.52
C GLU A 45 1.69 13.26 -0.26
N ASP A 46 1.41 13.75 -1.47
CA ASP A 46 0.40 13.17 -2.35
C ASP A 46 0.77 11.75 -2.76
N ARG A 47 2.05 11.50 -3.07
CA ARG A 47 2.53 10.15 -3.37
C ARG A 47 2.43 9.23 -2.16
N LEU A 48 2.76 9.72 -0.96
CA LEU A 48 2.61 8.96 0.28
C LEU A 48 1.13 8.58 0.52
N ARG A 49 0.19 9.51 0.27
CA ARG A 49 -1.25 9.24 0.35
C ARG A 49 -1.68 8.15 -0.62
N GLN A 50 -1.23 8.21 -1.88
CA GLN A 50 -1.53 7.19 -2.89
C GLN A 50 -1.02 5.79 -2.49
N VAL A 51 0.19 5.71 -1.92
CA VAL A 51 0.75 4.45 -1.41
C VAL A 51 -0.10 3.89 -0.28
N HIS A 52 -0.51 4.72 0.69
CA HIS A 52 -1.40 4.29 1.77
C HIS A 52 -2.77 3.81 1.27
N GLU A 53 -3.36 4.52 0.31
CA GLU A 53 -4.62 4.09 -0.31
C GLU A 53 -4.48 2.74 -1.02
N LEU A 54 -3.39 2.52 -1.74
CA LEU A 54 -3.14 1.24 -2.40
C LEU A 54 -2.94 0.11 -1.39
N LEU A 55 -2.12 0.32 -0.36
CA LEU A 55 -1.95 -0.64 0.73
C LEU A 55 -3.29 -1.00 1.40
N GLY A 56 -4.17 0.00 1.60
CA GLY A 56 -5.53 -0.24 2.10
C GLY A 56 -6.36 -1.12 1.18
N LYS A 57 -6.37 -0.82 -0.14
CA LYS A 57 -7.08 -1.65 -1.13
C LYS A 57 -6.56 -3.09 -1.16
N LEU A 58 -5.24 -3.30 -1.05
CA LEU A 58 -4.64 -4.63 -1.00
C LEU A 58 -5.02 -5.38 0.28
N HIS A 59 -4.98 -4.68 1.42
CA HIS A 59 -5.40 -5.21 2.71
C HIS A 59 -6.86 -5.67 2.68
N ASP A 60 -7.76 -4.90 2.05
CA ASP A 60 -9.18 -5.23 1.93
C ASP A 60 -9.46 -6.49 1.09
N GLN A 61 -8.51 -6.94 0.26
CA GLN A 61 -8.63 -8.21 -0.47
C GLN A 61 -8.26 -9.44 0.38
N LYS A 62 -7.70 -9.27 1.58
CA LYS A 62 -7.26 -10.40 2.42
C LYS A 62 -8.43 -11.05 3.17
N VAL A 63 -8.38 -12.37 3.27
CA VAL A 63 -9.30 -13.14 4.11
C VAL A 63 -8.73 -13.22 5.52
N PHE A 64 -9.28 -12.39 6.42
CA PHE A 64 -8.89 -12.42 7.83
C PHE A 64 -9.66 -13.48 8.60
N TYR A 65 -8.96 -14.38 9.27
CA TYR A 65 -9.59 -15.32 10.19
C TYR A 65 -10.24 -14.54 11.35
N ARG A 66 -11.52 -14.79 11.59
CA ARG A 66 -12.24 -14.32 12.77
C ARG A 66 -12.75 -15.53 13.58
N PRO A 67 -12.36 -15.67 14.86
CA PRO A 67 -12.90 -16.72 15.73
C PRO A 67 -14.42 -16.54 15.87
N LYS A 68 -15.18 -17.65 15.85
CA LYS A 68 -16.64 -17.61 16.04
C LYS A 68 -17.04 -17.43 17.51
N ASP A 69 -16.23 -17.97 18.43
CA ASP A 69 -16.52 -18.03 19.87
C ASP A 69 -15.33 -17.49 20.70
N GLY A 70 -14.90 -16.25 20.45
CA GLY A 70 -13.81 -15.62 21.19
C GLY A 70 -13.63 -14.13 20.87
N VAL A 71 -12.94 -13.41 21.75
CA VAL A 71 -12.61 -11.99 21.53
C VAL A 71 -11.56 -11.88 20.43
N TYR A 72 -11.90 -11.17 19.35
CA TYR A 72 -10.95 -10.86 18.27
C TYR A 72 -9.94 -9.81 18.77
N LEU A 73 -8.66 -10.18 18.82
CA LEU A 73 -7.54 -9.26 19.05
C LEU A 73 -6.84 -9.06 17.70
N GLY A 74 -7.20 -8.00 16.98
CA GLY A 74 -6.53 -7.57 15.75
C GLY A 74 -5.68 -6.33 16.02
N GLY A 75 -4.42 -6.36 15.57
CA GLY A 75 -3.51 -5.22 15.52
C GLY A 75 -3.30 -4.75 14.09
#